data_AF-A0A1Z7Z0R3-F1
#
_entry.id   AF-A0A1Z7Z0R3-F1
#
_cell.length_a   1.000
_cell.length_b   1.000
_cell.length_c   1.000
_cell.angle_alpha   90.00
_cell.angle_beta   90.00
_cell.angle_gamma   90.00
#
_symmetry.space_group_name_H-M   'P 1'
#
loop_
_entity.id
_entity.type
_entity.pdbx_description
1 polymer ?
#
loop_
_entity_poly.entity_id
_entity_poly.type
_entity_poly.pdbx_seq_one_letter_code
_entity_poly.pdbx_strand_id
1 'polypeptide(L)'
;MNKIEFIYQYPIKGFPREKLDVVKLRANEGFSEDRKYALSNGPIKVNENGHLSPCQAFQRMTIRPDLSMFKLERKDGLLQLITPSEKPLQIELEGDSTELLSENYFS
;
A
#
# COMPACT_ATOMS: atom_id res chain seq x y z
N MET A 1 -4.82 -20.58 -26.47
CA MET A 1 -5.16 -20.79 -25.05
C MET A 1 -4.52 -19.66 -24.28
N ASN A 2 -5.30 -18.83 -23.60
CA ASN A 2 -4.74 -17.68 -22.86
C ASN A 2 -4.17 -18.18 -21.54
N LYS A 3 -2.92 -17.82 -21.23
CA LYS A 3 -2.23 -18.17 -19.99
C LYS A 3 -2.04 -16.89 -19.17
N ILE A 4 -2.36 -16.96 -17.88
CA ILE A 4 -2.00 -15.90 -16.93
C ILE A 4 -0.51 -16.06 -16.62
N GLU A 5 0.29 -15.05 -16.94
CA GLU A 5 1.72 -15.06 -16.65
C GLU A 5 2.01 -14.64 -15.21
N PHE A 6 1.32 -13.60 -14.74
CA PHE A 6 1.53 -13.03 -13.40
C PHE A 6 0.23 -12.54 -12.80
N ILE A 7 0.15 -12.63 -11.47
CA ILE A 7 -0.88 -12.01 -10.66
C ILE A 7 -0.17 -11.04 -9.73
N TYR A 8 -0.67 -9.81 -9.67
CA TYR A 8 -0.13 -8.77 -8.81
C TYR A 8 -1.24 -8.21 -7.92
N GLN A 9 -0.86 -7.88 -6.69
CA GLN A 9 -1.69 -7.19 -5.73
C GLN A 9 -0.97 -5.94 -5.24
N TYR A 10 -1.72 -4.89 -4.96
CA TYR A 10 -1.21 -3.60 -4.49
C TYR A 10 -1.81 -3.29 -3.12
N PRO A 11 -1.32 -3.91 -2.02
CA PRO A 11 -1.96 -3.78 -0.70
C PRO A 11 -2.06 -2.34 -0.20
N ILE A 12 -1.06 -1.52 -0.53
CA ILE A 12 -0.96 -0.13 -0.11
C ILE A 12 -1.02 0.79 -1.32
N LYS A 13 -1.98 1.72 -1.33
CA LYS A 13 -2.17 2.69 -2.39
C LYS A 13 -0.92 3.56 -2.57
N GLY A 14 -0.38 3.56 -3.79
CA GLY A 14 0.78 4.35 -4.16
C GLY A 14 2.13 3.65 -3.97
N PHE A 15 2.16 2.46 -3.36
CA PHE A 15 3.37 1.66 -3.19
C PHE A 15 3.44 0.50 -4.19
N PRO A 16 4.61 -0.16 -4.31
CA PRO A 16 4.78 -1.28 -5.21
C PRO A 16 3.91 -2.48 -4.88
N ARG A 17 3.74 -3.31 -5.91
CA ARG A 17 2.95 -4.55 -5.87
C ARG A 17 3.70 -5.68 -5.20
N GLU A 18 2.96 -6.62 -4.63
CA GLU A 18 3.44 -7.98 -4.39
C GLU A 18 3.01 -8.90 -5.55
N LYS A 19 3.84 -9.88 -5.88
CA LYS A 19 3.49 -10.93 -6.83
C LYS A 19 2.82 -12.07 -6.08
N LEU A 20 1.68 -12.51 -6.57
CA LEU A 20 0.95 -13.64 -6.00
C LEU A 20 1.14 -14.89 -6.85
N ASP A 21 1.30 -16.03 -6.18
CA ASP A 21 1.28 -17.34 -6.82
C ASP A 21 -0.16 -17.82 -7.08
N VAL A 22 -1.07 -17.49 -6.15
CA VAL A 22 -2.49 -17.85 -6.22
C VAL A 22 -3.33 -16.77 -5.55
N VAL A 23 -4.55 -16.57 -6.04
CA VAL A 23 -5.54 -15.68 -5.43
C VAL A 23 -6.92 -16.33 -5.48
N LYS A 24 -7.71 -16.17 -4.41
CA LYS A 24 -9.12 -16.59 -4.39
C LYS A 24 -9.97 -15.41 -4.83
N LEU A 25 -10.83 -15.64 -5.82
CA LEU A 25 -11.75 -14.62 -6.33
C LEU A 25 -13.17 -14.89 -5.82
N ARG A 26 -13.91 -13.81 -5.59
CA ARG A 26 -15.34 -13.85 -5.26
C ARG A 26 -16.09 -12.93 -6.22
N ALA A 27 -17.30 -13.34 -6.60
CA ALA A 27 -18.11 -12.55 -7.52
C ALA A 27 -18.42 -11.18 -6.92
N ASN A 28 -18.29 -10.13 -7.73
CA ASN A 28 -18.52 -8.73 -7.35
C ASN A 28 -17.56 -8.17 -6.28
N GLU A 29 -16.44 -8.85 -6.03
CA GLU A 29 -15.39 -8.38 -5.13
C GLU A 29 -14.09 -8.12 -5.89
N GLY A 30 -13.29 -7.18 -5.38
CA GLY A 30 -11.89 -7.04 -5.78
C GLY A 30 -11.02 -8.15 -5.18
N PHE A 31 -9.71 -8.07 -5.40
CA PHE A 31 -8.77 -8.96 -4.71
C PHE A 31 -8.77 -8.64 -3.22
N SER A 32 -8.85 -9.68 -2.38
CA SER A 32 -8.75 -9.52 -0.92
C SER A 32 -7.44 -8.84 -0.54
N GLU A 33 -7.47 -7.75 0.22
CA GLU A 33 -6.31 -6.90 0.58
C GLU A 33 -5.83 -5.92 -0.52
N ASP A 34 -6.35 -5.95 -1.74
CA ASP A 34 -5.93 -4.98 -2.77
C ASP A 34 -6.38 -3.56 -2.41
N ARG A 35 -5.40 -2.65 -2.36
CA ARG A 35 -5.55 -1.24 -1.98
C ARG A 35 -6.29 -1.03 -0.66
N LYS A 36 -6.18 -1.99 0.26
CA LYS A 36 -6.79 -1.93 1.59
C LYS A 36 -6.19 -0.82 2.45
N TYR A 37 -4.90 -0.52 2.26
CA TYR A 37 -4.18 0.49 3.00
C TYR A 37 -3.86 1.70 2.12
N ALA A 38 -3.73 2.88 2.73
CA ALA A 38 -3.30 4.10 2.06
C ALA A 38 -2.72 5.08 3.08
N LEU A 39 -1.76 5.90 2.63
CA LEU A 39 -1.27 7.01 3.44
C LEU A 39 -2.17 8.22 3.25
N SER A 40 -2.67 8.79 4.35
CA SER A 40 -3.37 10.07 4.34
C SER A 40 -2.46 11.17 3.82
N ASN A 41 -3.02 12.12 3.07
CA ASN A 41 -2.28 13.31 2.68
C ASN A 41 -2.20 14.35 3.80
N GLY A 42 -3.07 14.24 4.83
CA GLY A 42 -3.19 15.17 5.96
C GLY A 42 -4.35 16.18 5.80
N PRO A 43 -4.29 17.12 4.84
CA PRO A 43 -5.28 18.20 4.72
C PRO A 43 -6.72 17.79 4.38
N ILE A 44 -6.93 16.63 3.76
CA ILE A 44 -8.27 16.17 3.39
C ILE A 44 -8.66 14.99 4.28
N LYS A 45 -9.81 15.11 4.94
CA LYS A 45 -10.30 14.09 5.86
C LYS A 45 -10.53 12.76 5.13
N VAL A 46 -10.03 11.67 5.74
CA VAL A 46 -10.37 10.30 5.36
C VAL A 46 -11.69 9.93 6.04
N ASN A 47 -12.64 9.43 5.26
CA ASN A 47 -13.92 8.99 5.77
C ASN A 47 -13.74 7.73 6.64
N GLU A 48 -14.45 7.70 7.75
CA GLU A 48 -14.38 6.62 8.74
C GLU A 48 -15.31 5.45 8.38
N ASN A 49 -15.13 4.31 9.06
CA ASN A 49 -16.00 3.13 8.98
C ASN A 49 -16.12 2.52 7.57
N GLY A 50 -15.05 2.57 6.79
CA GLY A 50 -15.00 1.93 5.47
C GLY A 50 -15.75 2.68 4.36
N HIS A 51 -16.23 3.91 4.63
CA HIS A 51 -16.79 4.75 3.57
C HIS A 51 -15.72 5.20 2.58
N LEU A 52 -16.10 5.28 1.30
CA LEU A 52 -15.20 5.72 0.23
C LEU A 52 -14.74 7.15 0.49
N SER A 53 -13.42 7.34 0.55
CA SER A 53 -12.80 8.66 0.67
C SER A 53 -12.38 9.21 -0.70
N PRO A 54 -12.38 10.53 -0.89
CA PRO A 54 -11.85 11.15 -2.10
C PRO A 54 -10.40 10.69 -2.36
N CYS A 55 -10.04 10.45 -3.62
CA CYS A 55 -8.67 10.02 -3.95
C CYS A 55 -7.61 11.05 -3.54
N GLN A 56 -7.99 12.33 -3.46
CA GLN A 56 -7.15 13.42 -3.03
C GLN A 56 -6.77 13.32 -1.55
N ALA A 57 -7.54 12.59 -0.72
CA ALA A 57 -7.24 12.37 0.70
C ALA A 57 -6.01 11.50 0.95
N PHE A 58 -5.39 10.96 -0.10
CA PHE A 58 -4.29 10.03 0.01
C PHE A 58 -3.06 10.49 -0.77
N GLN A 59 -1.89 10.12 -0.27
CA GLN A 59 -0.66 10.12 -1.04
C GLN A 59 -0.81 9.19 -2.25
N ARG A 60 -0.27 9.60 -3.39
CA ARG A 60 -0.38 8.88 -4.67
C ARG A 60 0.90 9.08 -5.46
N MET A 61 1.27 8.10 -6.29
CA MET A 61 2.46 8.18 -7.13
C MET A 61 2.49 9.41 -8.05
N THR A 62 1.34 9.94 -8.46
CA THR A 62 1.27 11.16 -9.29
C THR A 62 1.70 12.43 -8.53
N ILE A 63 1.75 12.39 -7.20
CA ILE A 63 2.17 13.49 -6.31
C ILE A 63 3.51 13.17 -5.66
N ARG A 64 3.70 11.89 -5.30
CA ARG A 64 4.89 11.33 -4.63
C ARG A 64 5.41 10.14 -5.45
N PRO A 65 6.08 10.39 -6.59
CA PRO A 65 6.60 9.31 -7.44
C PRO A 65 7.65 8.46 -6.70
N ASP A 66 8.29 9.03 -5.69
CA ASP A 66 9.24 8.38 -4.79
C ASP A 66 8.68 7.17 -4.03
N LEU A 67 7.36 7.09 -3.85
CA LEU A 67 6.73 5.92 -3.21
C LEU A 67 6.99 4.62 -3.98
N SER A 68 7.28 4.69 -5.28
CA SER A 68 7.62 3.49 -6.07
C SER A 68 9.00 2.92 -5.77
N MET A 69 9.86 3.65 -5.05
CA MET A 69 11.23 3.21 -4.74
C MET A 69 11.29 2.25 -3.54
N PHE A 70 10.21 2.13 -2.76
CA PHE A 70 10.14 1.18 -1.66
C PHE A 70 10.04 -0.25 -2.21
N LYS A 71 10.37 -1.26 -1.39
CA LYS A 71 9.96 -2.64 -1.64
C LYS A 71 8.83 -3.01 -0.68
N LEU A 72 7.93 -3.87 -1.14
CA LEU A 72 6.87 -4.41 -0.29
C LEU A 72 7.14 -5.90 -0.08
N GLU A 73 7.24 -6.31 1.18
CA GLU A 73 7.48 -7.70 1.55
C GLU A 73 6.51 -8.16 2.64
N ARG A 74 6.35 -9.48 2.77
CA ARG A 74 5.66 -10.11 3.89
C ARG A 74 6.65 -10.84 4.76
N LYS A 75 6.69 -10.49 6.04
CA LYS A 75 7.50 -11.18 7.06
C LYS A 75 6.59 -11.57 8.21
N ASP A 76 6.56 -12.86 8.54
CA ASP A 76 5.71 -13.43 9.59
C ASP A 76 4.21 -13.07 9.43
N GLY A 77 3.74 -12.99 8.18
CA GLY A 77 2.36 -12.62 7.84
C GLY A 77 2.07 -11.11 7.80
N LEU A 78 3.01 -10.28 8.24
CA LEU A 78 2.87 -8.82 8.29
C LEU A 78 3.46 -8.15 7.05
N LEU A 79 2.81 -7.09 6.57
CA LEU A 79 3.31 -6.25 5.49
C LEU A 79 4.44 -5.35 6.02
N GLN A 80 5.56 -5.32 5.31
CA GLN A 80 6.70 -4.45 5.60
C GLN A 80 7.08 -3.66 4.35
N LEU A 81 7.29 -2.36 4.54
CA LEU A 81 7.84 -1.48 3.52
C LEU A 81 9.34 -1.35 3.74
N ILE A 82 10.15 -1.72 2.76
CA ILE A 82 11.60 -1.52 2.81
C ILE A 82 11.91 -0.24 2.07
N THR A 83 12.53 0.70 2.77
CA THR A 83 12.97 1.98 2.20
C THR A 83 14.08 1.75 1.16
N PRO A 84 14.35 2.71 0.26
CA PRO A 84 15.49 2.63 -0.66
C PRO A 84 16.84 2.47 0.04
N SER A 85 16.94 2.89 1.31
CA SER A 85 18.12 2.70 2.16
C SER A 85 18.20 1.30 2.82
N GLU A 86 17.36 0.36 2.40
CA GLU A 86 17.23 -1.00 2.94
C GLU A 86 16.79 -1.07 4.43
N LYS A 87 16.31 0.06 4.99
CA LYS A 87 15.70 0.09 6.33
C LYS A 87 14.22 -0.30 6.24
N PRO A 88 13.75 -1.31 7.01
CA PRO A 88 12.34 -1.68 7.05
C PRO A 88 11.52 -0.69 7.88
N LEU A 89 10.33 -0.37 7.40
CA LEU A 89 9.26 0.31 8.10
C LEU A 89 8.15 -0.72 8.35
N GLN A 90 7.89 -0.99 9.62
CA GLN A 90 6.77 -1.84 10.00
C GLN A 90 5.51 -0.99 10.05
N ILE A 91 4.48 -1.44 9.35
CA ILE A 91 3.16 -0.81 9.42
C ILE A 91 2.40 -1.54 10.51
N GLU A 92 2.23 -0.89 11.67
CA GLU A 92 1.32 -1.39 12.70
C GLU A 92 -0.11 -1.27 12.19
N LEU A 93 -0.78 -2.43 12.03
CA LEU A 93 -2.07 -2.54 11.37
C LEU A 93 -3.25 -2.04 12.21
N GLU A 94 -3.04 -1.74 13.50
CA GLU A 94 -4.08 -1.33 14.45
C GLU A 94 -3.73 -0.05 15.25
N GLY A 95 -2.84 0.78 14.72
CA GLY A 95 -2.50 2.06 15.35
C GLY A 95 -2.65 3.21 14.37
N ASP A 96 -3.11 4.36 14.87
CA ASP A 96 -2.74 5.64 14.28
C ASP A 96 -1.20 5.70 14.25
N SER A 97 -0.60 5.30 13.13
CA SER A 97 0.84 5.43 12.96
C SER A 97 1.16 6.92 12.84
N THR A 98 1.70 7.48 13.91
CA THR A 98 2.22 8.85 13.97
C THR A 98 3.59 8.99 13.32
N GLU A 99 4.16 7.91 12.77
CA GLU A 99 5.38 7.98 11.99
C GLU A 99 5.06 8.62 10.63
N LEU A 100 5.13 9.95 10.61
CA LEU A 100 5.31 10.69 9.37
C LEU A 100 6.53 10.10 8.67
N LEU A 101 6.34 9.60 7.44
CA LEU A 101 7.44 9.36 6.51
C LEU A 101 8.14 10.70 6.26
N SER A 102 9.06 11.04 7.16
CA SER A 102 9.79 12.30 7.13
C SER A 102 10.67 12.36 5.89
N GLU A 103 11.01 13.57 5.46
CA GLU A 103 11.86 13.81 4.28
C GLU A 103 13.22 13.09 4.35
N ASN A 104 13.64 12.66 5.55
CA ASN A 104 14.89 11.95 5.82
C ASN A 104 14.98 10.54 5.22
N TYR A 105 13.89 9.96 4.71
CA TYR A 105 13.94 8.67 3.98
C TYR A 105 14.24 8.85 2.48
N PHE A 106 14.32 10.09 2.01
CA PHE A 106 14.41 10.44 0.60
C PHE A 106 15.69 11.21 0.24
N SER A 107 16.64 11.31 1.17
CA SER A 107 17.97 11.91 0.99
C SER A 107 19.03 10.90 0.58
#